data_AF-A0A8B3P2Y9-F1
#
_entry.id   AF-A0A8B3P2Y9-F1
#
_cell.length_a   1.000
_cell.length_b   1.000
_cell.length_c   1.000
_cell.angle_alpha   90.00
_cell.angle_beta   90.00
_cell.angle_gamma   90.00
#
_symmetry.space_group_name_H-M   'P 1'
#
loop_
_entity.id
_entity.type
_entity.pdbx_description
1 polymer ?
#
loop_
_entity_poly.entity_id
_entity_poly.type
_entity_poly.pdbx_seq_one_letter_code
_entity_poly.pdbx_strand_id
1 'polypeptide(L)'
;MLNTTVRAAAEGMPEINRRRMLLGLAAASTAAAAITAASAAGCAPVENPELVQLGNQLPEAAAEYRAALEEIEWIAAEWKHRWPLAPDEITMPRGNYIDGERDIAGRLLKRPGEEHVRCIRDVRNLAAIVATDRPPRHNASEAMRARHANWLARAKRELKIGKLYKVQTTRLRKVSGMDTAKARVAAAKKSLSDLVTAIMEQPGTTMEGMLIKAQAVTTFNKAMARKYPLEGELWAAQLAASVLQLASEGDASA
;
A
#
# COMPACT_ATOMS: atom_id res chain seq x y z
N MET A 1 24.35 -48.69 -11.06
CA MET A 1 23.71 -47.49 -11.67
C MET A 1 24.01 -46.31 -10.76
N LEU A 2 24.63 -45.27 -11.33
CA LEU A 2 25.09 -44.05 -10.66
C LEU A 2 23.89 -43.13 -10.36
N ASN A 3 23.83 -42.55 -9.16
CA ASN A 3 23.02 -41.36 -8.90
C ASN A 3 23.96 -40.22 -8.48
N THR A 4 24.30 -39.41 -9.48
CA THR A 4 25.12 -38.21 -9.38
C THR A 4 24.33 -37.09 -8.71
N THR A 5 24.89 -36.51 -7.65
CA THR A 5 24.38 -35.29 -7.01
C THR A 5 24.73 -34.06 -7.84
N VAL A 6 23.71 -33.43 -8.44
CA VAL A 6 23.87 -32.16 -9.16
C VAL A 6 23.69 -30.99 -8.17
N ARG A 7 24.73 -30.17 -8.01
CA ARG A 7 24.68 -28.86 -7.35
C ARG A 7 23.91 -27.87 -8.24
N ALA A 8 22.86 -27.26 -7.72
CA ALA A 8 22.21 -26.12 -8.36
C ALA A 8 23.11 -24.88 -8.20
N ALA A 9 23.73 -24.45 -9.30
CA ALA A 9 24.39 -23.15 -9.40
C ALA A 9 23.30 -22.06 -9.48
N ALA A 10 23.26 -21.19 -8.47
CA ALA A 10 22.52 -19.94 -8.52
C ALA A 10 23.33 -18.94 -9.37
N GLU A 11 23.12 -18.96 -10.69
CA GLU A 11 23.60 -17.90 -11.58
C GLU A 11 22.56 -16.77 -11.59
N GLY A 12 23.00 -15.59 -11.17
CA GLY A 12 22.18 -14.38 -11.08
C GLY A 12 21.63 -13.97 -12.44
N MET A 13 20.35 -13.60 -12.45
CA MET A 13 19.73 -12.94 -13.61
C MET A 13 20.53 -11.67 -13.95
N PRO A 14 20.90 -11.44 -15.22
CA PRO A 14 21.60 -10.23 -15.58
C PRO A 14 20.66 -9.04 -15.41
N GLU A 15 21.12 -8.06 -14.63
CA GLU A 15 20.50 -6.75 -14.53
C GLU A 15 20.60 -6.09 -15.92
N ILE A 16 19.48 -6.05 -16.64
CA ILE A 16 19.39 -5.49 -17.99
C ILE A 16 19.53 -3.97 -17.88
N ASN A 17 20.78 -3.51 -17.97
CA ASN A 17 21.15 -2.11 -17.95
C ASN A 17 20.84 -1.48 -19.32
N ARG A 18 19.92 -0.48 -19.34
CA ARG A 18 19.52 0.29 -20.54
C ARG A 18 20.71 0.84 -21.34
N ARG A 19 21.84 1.11 -20.68
CA ARG A 19 23.10 1.58 -21.30
C ARG A 19 23.74 0.57 -22.25
N ARG A 20 23.54 -0.74 -22.04
CA ARG A 20 24.08 -1.78 -22.92
C ARG A 20 23.24 -1.97 -24.20
N MET A 21 21.96 -1.61 -24.15
CA MET A 21 21.06 -1.68 -25.30
C MET A 21 21.28 -0.50 -26.27
N LEU A 22 21.60 0.70 -25.76
CA LEU A 22 21.94 1.86 -26.60
C LEU A 22 23.29 1.75 -27.32
N LEU A 23 24.24 0.97 -26.78
CA LEU A 23 25.52 0.71 -27.46
C LEU A 23 25.39 -0.28 -28.62
N GLY A 24 24.30 -1.05 -28.68
CA GLY A 24 24.01 -1.97 -29.80
C GLY A 24 23.48 -1.28 -31.06
N LEU A 25 23.10 0.00 -30.99
CA LEU A 25 22.52 0.75 -32.12
C LEU A 25 23.50 1.72 -32.79
N ALA A 26 24.72 1.90 -32.27
CA ALA A 26 25.66 2.93 -32.73
C ALA A 26 26.69 2.44 -33.77
N ALA A 27 26.58 1.22 -34.29
CA ALA A 27 27.55 0.63 -35.22
C ALA A 27 27.09 0.61 -36.70
N ALA A 28 26.26 1.57 -37.11
CA ALA A 28 25.90 1.74 -38.52
C ALA A 28 25.64 3.22 -38.86
N SER A 29 26.69 4.04 -38.98
CA SER A 29 26.60 5.37 -39.58
C SER A 29 27.95 5.90 -40.05
N THR A 30 28.35 5.53 -41.26
CA THR A 30 29.18 6.36 -42.14
C THR A 30 28.88 6.04 -43.61
N ALA A 31 27.88 6.71 -44.17
CA ALA A 31 27.81 7.10 -45.59
C ALA A 31 26.55 7.95 -45.81
N ALA A 32 26.69 9.28 -45.73
CA ALA A 32 25.63 10.22 -46.11
C ALA A 32 26.22 11.23 -47.09
N ALA A 33 26.09 10.97 -48.39
CA ALA A 33 26.04 11.98 -49.44
C ALA A 33 25.41 11.36 -50.69
N ALA A 34 24.37 12.03 -51.19
CA ALA A 34 23.53 11.71 -52.35
C ALA A 34 22.51 10.57 -52.17
N ILE A 35 21.25 10.94 -51.99
CA ILE A 35 20.12 10.59 -52.87
C ILE A 35 18.97 11.55 -52.53
N THR A 36 18.76 12.52 -53.41
CA THR A 36 17.48 13.18 -53.62
C THR A 36 16.51 12.19 -54.24
N ALA A 37 15.31 12.06 -53.65
CA ALA A 37 14.11 11.45 -54.19
C ALA A 37 14.19 9.95 -54.60
N ALA A 38 14.04 9.07 -53.60
CA ALA A 38 13.35 7.79 -53.78
C ALA A 38 12.90 7.25 -52.41
N SER A 39 11.63 6.87 -52.32
CA SER A 39 10.95 6.20 -51.19
C SER A 39 10.39 7.08 -50.07
N ALA A 40 9.09 7.33 -50.15
CA ALA A 40 8.24 7.36 -48.98
C ALA A 40 8.21 5.95 -48.37
N ALA A 41 9.15 5.63 -47.48
CA ALA A 41 9.12 4.42 -46.65
C ALA A 41 10.10 4.56 -45.46
N GLY A 42 9.61 4.30 -44.25
CA GLY A 42 10.47 3.82 -43.17
C GLY A 42 10.93 4.80 -42.08
N CYS A 43 10.16 5.82 -41.72
CA CYS A 43 10.30 6.36 -40.37
C CYS A 43 9.62 5.36 -39.43
N ALA A 44 10.38 4.62 -38.63
CA ALA A 44 9.81 3.77 -37.60
C ALA A 44 8.82 4.60 -36.77
N PRO A 45 7.64 4.06 -36.40
CA PRO A 45 6.67 4.82 -35.63
C PRO A 45 7.35 5.31 -34.35
N VAL A 46 7.38 6.63 -34.18
CA VAL A 46 7.92 7.30 -33.00
C VAL A 46 6.82 7.29 -31.95
N GLU A 47 7.11 6.72 -30.78
CA GLU A 47 6.13 6.62 -29.70
C GLU A 47 5.70 8.00 -29.18
N ASN A 48 4.51 8.05 -28.56
CA ASN A 48 3.99 9.22 -27.90
C ASN A 48 5.01 9.77 -26.85
N PRO A 49 5.52 11.00 -27.03
CA PRO A 49 6.53 11.56 -26.13
C PRO A 49 6.01 11.77 -24.71
N GLU A 50 4.71 12.02 -24.53
CA GLU A 50 4.09 12.15 -23.20
C GLU A 50 4.09 10.80 -22.47
N LEU A 51 3.80 9.70 -23.18
CA LEU A 51 3.84 8.35 -22.62
C LEU A 51 5.26 7.99 -22.15
N VAL A 52 6.28 8.32 -22.96
CA VAL A 52 7.69 8.11 -22.61
C VAL A 52 8.08 8.97 -21.40
N GLN A 53 7.67 10.25 -21.36
CA GLN A 53 7.95 11.13 -20.23
C GLN A 53 7.33 10.63 -18.92
N LEU A 54 6.05 10.24 -18.94
CA LEU A 54 5.36 9.68 -17.78
C LEU A 54 5.99 8.34 -17.35
N GLY A 55 6.32 7.48 -18.32
CA GLY A 55 7.02 6.22 -18.06
C GLY A 55 8.36 6.41 -17.36
N ASN A 56 9.09 7.48 -17.67
CA ASN A 56 10.35 7.82 -17.01
C ASN A 56 10.21 8.30 -15.56
N GLN A 57 9.02 8.76 -15.16
CA GLN A 57 8.74 9.19 -13.78
C GLN A 57 8.39 8.00 -12.84
N LEU A 58 8.01 6.84 -13.40
CA LEU A 58 7.58 5.67 -12.62
C LEU A 58 8.60 5.21 -11.56
N PRO A 59 9.91 5.07 -11.87
CA PRO A 59 10.87 4.57 -10.88
C PRO A 59 10.98 5.48 -9.66
N GLU A 60 10.93 6.79 -9.86
CA GLU A 60 11.01 7.79 -8.80
C GLU A 60 9.75 7.75 -7.92
N ALA A 61 8.56 7.76 -8.52
CA ALA A 61 7.31 7.65 -7.78
C ALA A 61 7.22 6.34 -6.96
N ALA A 62 7.68 5.23 -7.54
CA ALA A 62 7.73 3.94 -6.84
C ALA A 62 8.79 3.90 -5.74
N ALA A 63 9.92 4.59 -5.91
CA ALA A 63 10.94 4.71 -4.87
C ALA A 63 10.44 5.56 -3.69
N GLU A 64 9.79 6.69 -3.95
CA GLU A 64 9.23 7.55 -2.91
C GLU A 64 8.17 6.82 -2.07
N TYR A 65 7.27 6.06 -2.72
CA TYR A 65 6.28 5.27 -1.99
C TYR A 65 6.94 4.20 -1.10
N ARG A 66 7.97 3.51 -1.59
CA ARG A 66 8.72 2.52 -0.78
C ARG A 66 9.45 3.18 0.40
N ALA A 67 10.13 4.30 0.16
CA ALA A 67 10.81 5.06 1.20
C ALA A 67 9.84 5.53 2.30
N ALA A 68 8.64 5.97 1.91
CA ALA A 68 7.61 6.36 2.87
C ALA A 68 7.10 5.16 3.71
N LEU A 69 7.01 3.96 3.13
CA LEU A 69 6.68 2.74 3.89
C LEU A 69 7.79 2.36 4.86
N GLU A 70 9.05 2.42 4.42
CA GLU A 70 10.22 2.17 5.25
C GLU A 70 10.30 3.14 6.44
N GLU A 71 9.92 4.41 6.24
CA GLU A 71 9.81 5.41 7.30
C GLU A 71 8.80 5.00 8.38
N ILE A 72 7.62 4.50 7.99
CA ILE A 72 6.63 3.97 8.96
C ILE A 72 7.22 2.81 9.77
N GLU A 73 7.91 1.88 9.11
CA GLU A 73 8.51 0.73 9.78
C GLU A 73 9.63 1.16 10.73
N TRP A 74 10.45 2.13 10.33
CA TRP A 74 11.48 2.71 11.18
C TRP A 74 10.89 3.38 12.42
N ILE A 75 9.89 4.25 12.26
CA ILE A 75 9.20 4.88 13.40
C ILE A 75 8.57 3.81 14.30
N ALA A 76 7.94 2.79 13.70
CA ALA A 76 7.31 1.74 14.48
C ALA A 76 8.32 0.93 15.30
N ALA A 77 9.49 0.61 14.74
CA ALA A 77 10.58 -0.06 15.43
C ALA A 77 11.16 0.79 16.56
N GLU A 78 11.46 2.06 16.26
CA GLU A 78 12.01 3.02 17.21
C GLU A 78 11.06 3.24 18.40
N TRP A 79 9.76 3.35 18.16
CA TRP A 79 8.79 3.64 19.22
C TRP A 79 8.18 2.41 19.88
N LYS A 80 8.46 1.19 19.38
CA LYS A 80 7.90 -0.07 19.88
C LYS A 80 8.09 -0.22 21.39
N HIS A 81 9.28 0.10 21.90
CA HIS A 81 9.63 -0.04 23.31
C HIS A 81 8.95 0.98 24.23
N ARG A 82 8.45 2.10 23.67
CA ARG A 82 7.77 3.17 24.41
C ARG A 82 6.24 3.07 24.33
N TRP A 83 5.73 2.22 23.44
CA TRP A 83 4.29 2.07 23.25
C TRP A 83 3.68 1.28 24.42
N PRO A 84 2.75 1.87 25.18
CA PRO A 84 2.18 1.20 26.34
C PRO A 84 1.22 0.09 25.92
N LEU A 85 1.26 -1.02 26.65
CA LEU A 85 0.19 -2.01 26.62
C LEU A 85 -1.06 -1.45 27.31
N ALA A 86 -2.22 -1.81 26.80
CA ALA A 86 -3.50 -1.46 27.42
C ALA A 86 -3.61 -2.14 28.80
N PRO A 87 -4.05 -1.42 29.85
CA PRO A 87 -4.28 -2.04 31.16
C PRO A 87 -5.28 -3.19 31.09
N ASP A 88 -5.05 -4.23 31.89
CA ASP A 88 -5.85 -5.45 31.84
C ASP A 88 -7.33 -5.19 32.11
N GLU A 89 -7.65 -4.20 32.94
CA GLU A 89 -9.00 -3.80 33.31
C GLU A 89 -9.84 -3.32 32.11
N ILE A 90 -9.20 -2.79 31.07
CA ILE A 90 -9.89 -2.32 29.86
C ILE A 90 -9.75 -3.29 28.70
N THR A 91 -9.13 -4.45 28.93
CA THR A 91 -8.95 -5.47 27.90
C THR A 91 -9.81 -6.70 28.11
N MET A 92 -10.14 -7.38 27.02
CA MET A 92 -10.79 -8.68 27.03
C MET A 92 -10.08 -9.63 26.08
N PRO A 93 -10.11 -10.94 26.32
CA PRO A 93 -9.50 -11.93 25.43
C PRO A 93 -10.23 -11.97 24.08
N ARG A 94 -9.51 -12.44 23.04
CA ARG A 94 -10.05 -12.71 21.69
C ARG A 94 -10.65 -11.48 20.99
N GLY A 95 -9.86 -10.41 20.91
CA GLY A 95 -10.18 -9.27 20.07
C GLY A 95 -10.16 -9.61 18.59
N ASN A 96 -10.94 -8.85 17.82
CA ASN A 96 -11.05 -9.00 16.37
C ASN A 96 -10.38 -7.82 15.66
N TYR A 97 -10.56 -7.74 14.33
CA TYR A 97 -9.97 -6.67 13.52
C TYR A 97 -10.46 -5.27 13.92
N ILE A 98 -11.66 -5.12 14.48
CA ILE A 98 -12.27 -3.82 14.81
C ILE A 98 -11.75 -3.32 16.16
N ASP A 99 -11.81 -4.16 17.18
CA ASP A 99 -11.58 -3.79 18.59
C ASP A 99 -10.24 -4.27 19.17
N GLY A 100 -9.43 -4.98 18.38
CA GLY A 100 -8.12 -5.45 18.79
C GLY A 100 -7.17 -4.31 19.21
N GLU A 101 -6.35 -4.59 20.22
CA GLU A 101 -5.24 -3.75 20.65
C GLU A 101 -4.29 -3.50 19.49
N ARG A 102 -3.79 -2.26 19.37
CA ARG A 102 -2.97 -1.83 18.24
C ARG A 102 -1.64 -1.26 18.68
N ASP A 103 -0.64 -1.45 17.82
CA ASP A 103 0.65 -0.78 17.93
C ASP A 103 0.57 0.69 17.48
N ILE A 104 1.72 1.38 17.53
CA ILE A 104 1.81 2.78 17.10
C ILE A 104 1.44 2.99 15.62
N ALA A 105 1.78 2.02 14.77
CA ALA A 105 1.44 2.01 13.35
C ALA A 105 -0.04 1.63 13.08
N GLY A 106 -0.80 1.19 14.09
CA GLY A 106 -2.20 0.79 13.97
C GLY A 106 -2.40 -0.67 13.56
N ARG A 107 -1.35 -1.49 13.56
CA ARG A 107 -1.40 -2.93 13.33
C ARG A 107 -1.87 -3.63 14.60
N LEU A 108 -2.47 -4.81 14.46
CA LEU A 108 -2.89 -5.60 15.61
C LEU A 108 -1.67 -6.00 16.44
N LEU A 109 -1.72 -5.72 17.75
CA LEU A 109 -0.66 -6.00 18.70
C LEU A 109 -1.00 -7.29 19.43
N LYS A 110 -0.16 -8.31 19.21
CA LYS A 110 -0.23 -9.58 19.94
C LYS A 110 0.73 -9.52 21.13
N ARG A 111 0.22 -9.75 22.34
CA ARG A 111 1.02 -9.73 23.57
C ARG A 111 1.94 -10.96 23.63
N PRO A 112 3.14 -10.85 24.23
CA PRO A 112 4.00 -12.00 24.43
C PRO A 112 3.27 -13.11 25.22
N GLY A 113 3.29 -14.34 24.70
CA GLY A 113 2.69 -15.51 25.34
C GLY A 113 1.18 -15.69 25.10
N GLU A 114 0.49 -14.73 24.50
CA GLU A 114 -0.92 -14.88 24.14
C GLU A 114 -1.06 -15.40 22.72
N GLU A 115 -2.03 -16.28 22.45
CA GLU A 115 -2.32 -16.77 21.10
C GLU A 115 -3.11 -15.74 20.28
N HIS A 116 -4.01 -15.02 20.94
CA HIS A 116 -4.95 -14.09 20.34
C HIS A 116 -4.64 -12.64 20.74
N VAL A 117 -5.01 -11.70 19.88
CA VAL A 117 -4.99 -10.27 20.21
C VAL A 117 -6.06 -10.00 21.26
N ARG A 118 -5.80 -9.10 22.21
CA ARG A 118 -6.83 -8.62 23.15
C ARG A 118 -7.68 -7.54 22.50
N CYS A 119 -8.96 -7.48 22.81
CA CYS A 119 -9.75 -6.30 22.47
C CYS A 119 -9.68 -5.24 23.57
N ILE A 120 -9.75 -3.99 23.15
CA ILE A 120 -9.81 -2.84 24.04
C ILE A 120 -11.26 -2.37 24.10
N ARG A 121 -11.75 -2.13 25.33
CA ARG A 121 -13.05 -1.49 25.53
C ARG A 121 -13.07 -0.09 24.91
N ASP A 122 -13.99 0.13 23.97
CA ASP A 122 -14.16 1.44 23.35
C ASP A 122 -14.60 2.48 24.39
N VAL A 123 -13.75 3.50 24.58
CA VAL A 123 -14.00 4.65 25.45
C VAL A 123 -15.27 5.39 25.07
N ARG A 124 -15.61 5.49 23.78
CA ARG A 124 -16.84 6.15 23.33
C ARG A 124 -18.07 5.36 23.74
N ASN A 125 -18.06 4.06 23.50
CA ASN A 125 -19.13 3.17 23.95
C ASN A 125 -19.27 3.19 25.48
N LEU A 126 -18.18 3.07 26.23
CA LEU A 126 -18.20 3.16 27.71
C LEU A 126 -18.76 4.51 28.19
N ALA A 127 -18.39 5.61 27.54
CA ALA A 127 -18.91 6.94 27.87
C ALA A 127 -20.42 7.04 27.62
N ALA A 128 -20.89 6.51 26.49
CA ALA A 128 -22.32 6.46 26.16
C ALA A 128 -23.08 5.63 27.20
N ILE A 129 -22.61 4.42 27.51
CA ILE A 129 -23.18 3.53 28.52
C ILE A 129 -23.34 4.22 29.87
N VAL A 130 -22.29 4.91 30.36
CA VAL A 130 -22.34 5.62 31.63
C VAL A 130 -23.25 6.85 31.57
N ALA A 131 -23.33 7.54 30.43
CA ALA A 131 -24.17 8.72 30.27
C ALA A 131 -25.66 8.40 30.14
N THR A 132 -26.00 7.26 29.53
CA THR A 132 -27.38 6.80 29.33
C THR A 132 -27.84 5.81 30.40
N ASP A 133 -27.06 5.64 31.47
CA ASP A 133 -27.40 4.76 32.58
C ASP A 133 -28.77 5.13 33.17
N ARG A 134 -29.60 4.13 33.42
CA ARG A 134 -30.93 4.31 34.01
C ARG A 134 -31.02 3.47 35.27
N PRO A 135 -31.47 4.05 36.39
CA PRO A 135 -31.62 3.28 37.61
C PRO A 135 -32.61 2.11 37.40
N PRO A 136 -32.41 0.98 38.10
CA PRO A 136 -33.38 -0.11 38.10
C PRO A 136 -34.78 0.37 38.49
N ARG A 137 -35.81 -0.31 37.98
CA ARG A 137 -37.21 -0.02 38.33
C ARG A 137 -37.45 -0.11 39.85
N HIS A 138 -38.46 0.58 40.36
CA HIS A 138 -38.76 0.62 41.80
C HIS A 138 -39.00 -0.77 42.43
N ASN A 139 -39.50 -1.73 41.63
CA ASN A 139 -39.75 -3.11 42.06
C ASN A 139 -38.54 -4.06 41.87
N ALA A 140 -37.37 -3.53 41.52
CA ALA A 140 -36.16 -4.33 41.38
C ALA A 140 -35.68 -4.88 42.73
N SER A 141 -35.32 -6.15 42.74
CA SER A 141 -34.75 -6.82 43.91
C SER A 141 -33.45 -6.13 44.36
N GLU A 142 -33.13 -6.26 45.64
CA GLU A 142 -31.89 -5.71 46.19
C GLU A 142 -30.65 -6.28 45.48
N ALA A 143 -30.66 -7.58 45.17
CA ALA A 143 -29.60 -8.23 44.39
C ALA A 143 -29.41 -7.59 43.00
N MET A 144 -30.51 -7.24 42.31
CA MET A 144 -30.43 -6.56 41.01
C MET A 144 -29.87 -5.15 41.15
N ARG A 145 -30.29 -4.40 42.17
CA ARG A 145 -29.76 -3.06 42.48
C ARG A 145 -28.26 -3.10 42.80
N ALA A 146 -27.82 -4.07 43.61
CA ALA A 146 -26.41 -4.28 43.94
C ALA A 146 -25.58 -4.64 42.68
N ARG A 147 -26.08 -5.55 41.84
CA ARG A 147 -25.42 -5.93 40.58
C ARG A 147 -25.29 -4.74 39.63
N HIS A 148 -26.33 -3.92 39.52
CA HIS A 148 -26.32 -2.71 38.72
C HIS A 148 -25.29 -1.69 39.23
N ALA A 149 -25.29 -1.41 40.54
CA ALA A 149 -24.33 -0.50 41.16
C ALA A 149 -22.88 -0.96 40.93
N ASN A 150 -22.60 -2.26 41.10
CA ASN A 150 -21.29 -2.85 40.85
C ASN A 150 -20.87 -2.72 39.39
N TRP A 151 -21.79 -3.00 38.45
CA TRP A 151 -21.53 -2.85 37.03
C TRP A 151 -21.23 -1.39 36.65
N LEU A 152 -22.01 -0.43 37.15
CA LEU A 152 -21.80 0.99 36.87
C LEU A 152 -20.47 1.49 37.46
N ALA A 153 -20.13 1.08 38.68
CA ALA A 153 -18.86 1.39 39.31
C ALA A 153 -17.68 0.86 38.49
N ARG A 154 -17.79 -0.38 37.98
CA ARG A 154 -16.82 -0.98 37.07
C ARG A 154 -16.71 -0.19 35.76
N ALA A 155 -17.82 0.10 35.09
CA ALA A 155 -17.83 0.85 33.83
C ALA A 155 -17.20 2.25 33.99
N LYS A 156 -17.48 2.96 35.09
CA LYS A 156 -16.86 4.26 35.41
C LYS A 156 -15.34 4.13 35.62
N ARG A 157 -14.88 3.08 36.29
CA ARG A 157 -13.45 2.79 36.48
C ARG A 157 -12.76 2.51 35.13
N GLU A 158 -13.32 1.61 34.33
CA GLU A 158 -12.83 1.27 32.99
C GLU A 158 -12.78 2.50 32.09
N LEU A 159 -13.80 3.36 32.13
CA LEU A 159 -13.84 4.61 31.38
C LEU A 159 -12.70 5.57 31.77
N LYS A 160 -12.42 5.70 33.06
CA LYS A 160 -11.31 6.54 33.55
C LYS A 160 -9.96 6.03 33.04
N ILE A 161 -9.72 4.72 33.15
CA ILE A 161 -8.48 4.08 32.71
C ILE A 161 -8.33 4.20 31.18
N GLY A 162 -9.40 3.90 30.43
CA GLY A 162 -9.41 3.97 28.97
C GLY A 162 -9.14 5.39 28.45
N LYS A 163 -9.67 6.42 29.12
CA LYS A 163 -9.35 7.83 28.78
C LYS A 163 -7.86 8.13 28.95
N LEU A 164 -7.25 7.72 30.05
CA LEU A 164 -5.82 7.94 30.31
C LEU A 164 -4.96 7.22 29.27
N TYR A 165 -5.25 5.95 29.02
CA TYR A 165 -4.55 5.16 28.00
C TYR A 165 -4.66 5.79 26.60
N LYS A 166 -5.85 6.27 26.22
CA LYS A 166 -6.07 6.96 24.95
C LYS A 166 -5.27 8.26 24.86
N VAL A 167 -5.24 9.06 25.91
CA VAL A 167 -4.44 10.30 25.96
C VAL A 167 -2.95 9.99 25.77
N GLN A 168 -2.44 8.97 26.46
CA GLN A 168 -1.04 8.57 26.37
C GLN A 168 -0.67 8.07 24.97
N THR A 169 -1.47 7.16 24.38
CA THR A 169 -1.23 6.62 23.03
C THR A 169 -1.37 7.68 21.94
N THR A 170 -2.35 8.59 22.06
CA THR A 170 -2.47 9.74 21.14
C THR A 170 -1.26 10.66 21.25
N ARG A 171 -0.80 10.96 22.46
CA ARG A 171 0.42 11.76 22.67
C ARG A 171 1.63 11.11 22.00
N LEU A 172 1.86 9.82 22.23
CA LEU A 172 3.00 9.10 21.64
C LEU A 172 2.95 9.09 20.12
N ARG A 173 1.76 8.86 19.54
CA ARG A 173 1.58 8.90 18.08
C ARG A 173 1.90 10.27 17.48
N LYS A 174 1.51 11.34 18.18
CA LYS A 174 1.82 12.72 17.77
C LYS A 174 3.32 13.02 17.86
N VAL A 175 3.96 12.64 18.97
CA VAL A 175 5.40 12.89 19.18
C VAL A 175 6.26 12.05 18.24
N SER A 176 5.83 10.85 17.88
CA SER A 176 6.57 9.98 16.98
C SER A 176 6.54 10.40 15.52
N GLY A 177 5.71 11.38 15.14
CA GLY A 177 5.52 11.78 13.74
C GLY A 177 4.79 10.72 12.88
N MET A 178 4.19 9.69 13.51
CA MET A 178 3.59 8.55 12.79
C MET A 178 2.42 8.99 11.90
N ASP A 179 1.63 9.97 12.34
CA ASP A 179 0.51 10.49 11.55
C ASP A 179 1.00 11.22 10.29
N THR A 180 2.12 11.94 10.38
CA THR A 180 2.76 12.60 9.22
C THR A 180 3.34 11.58 8.25
N ALA A 181 4.04 10.55 8.73
CA ALA A 181 4.57 9.48 7.89
C ALA A 181 3.45 8.72 7.16
N LYS A 182 2.33 8.46 7.85
CA LYS A 182 1.13 7.89 7.21
C LYS A 182 0.52 8.78 6.15
N ALA A 183 0.46 10.09 6.39
CA ALA A 183 0.00 11.04 5.39
C ALA A 183 0.91 11.06 4.16
N ARG A 184 2.24 10.97 4.35
CA ARG A 184 3.23 10.84 3.26
C ARG A 184 3.00 9.57 2.45
N VAL A 185 2.83 8.41 3.11
CA VAL A 185 2.51 7.14 2.42
C VAL A 185 1.21 7.26 1.62
N ALA A 186 0.16 7.86 2.20
CA ALA A 186 -1.11 8.05 1.50
C ALA A 186 -0.95 8.97 0.27
N ALA A 187 -0.18 10.05 0.39
CA ALA A 187 0.12 10.96 -0.71
C ALA A 187 0.95 10.28 -1.80
N ALA A 188 2.07 9.62 -1.45
CA ALA A 188 2.93 8.92 -2.40
C ALA A 188 2.19 7.79 -3.13
N LYS A 189 1.32 7.06 -2.41
CA LYS A 189 0.43 6.07 -3.01
C LYS A 189 -0.51 6.70 -4.04
N LYS A 190 -1.14 7.82 -3.68
CA LYS A 190 -2.06 8.53 -4.57
C LYS A 190 -1.31 9.00 -5.82
N SER A 191 -0.16 9.65 -5.66
CA SER A 191 0.67 10.10 -6.78
C SER A 191 1.10 8.95 -7.70
N LEU A 192 1.46 7.79 -7.15
CA LEU A 192 1.77 6.60 -7.95
C LEU A 192 0.54 6.07 -8.70
N SER A 193 -0.65 6.07 -8.07
CA SER A 193 -1.92 5.68 -8.72
C SER A 193 -2.26 6.63 -9.86
N ASP A 194 -2.21 7.94 -9.59
CA ASP A 194 -2.52 9.00 -10.56
C ASP A 194 -1.56 8.93 -11.77
N LEU A 195 -0.26 8.68 -11.53
CA LEU A 195 0.73 8.50 -12.59
C LEU A 195 0.45 7.26 -13.45
N VAL A 196 0.09 6.14 -12.84
CA VAL A 196 -0.26 4.92 -13.58
C VAL A 196 -1.51 5.16 -14.42
N THR A 197 -2.55 5.79 -13.87
CA THR A 197 -3.74 6.19 -14.63
C THR A 197 -3.38 7.06 -15.82
N ALA A 198 -2.56 8.10 -15.63
CA ALA A 198 -2.12 8.96 -16.72
C ALA A 198 -1.37 8.18 -17.82
N ILE A 199 -0.53 7.21 -17.45
CA ILE A 199 0.16 6.34 -18.41
C ILE A 199 -0.83 5.47 -19.20
N MET A 200 -1.88 4.95 -18.55
CA MET A 200 -2.85 4.09 -19.22
C MET A 200 -3.76 4.86 -20.18
N GLU A 201 -4.08 6.12 -19.86
CA GLU A 201 -4.89 7.02 -20.69
C GLU A 201 -4.20 7.46 -21.99
N GLN A 202 -2.87 7.52 -22.00
CA GLN A 202 -2.11 7.91 -23.19
C GLN A 202 -2.17 6.84 -24.29
N PRO A 203 -2.28 7.21 -25.58
CA PRO A 203 -2.18 6.23 -26.66
C PRO A 203 -0.77 5.63 -26.70
N GLY A 204 -0.69 4.31 -26.85
CA GLY A 204 0.57 3.61 -27.11
C GLY A 204 0.56 3.10 -28.54
N THR A 205 1.36 3.74 -29.38
CA THR A 205 1.39 3.55 -30.84
C THR A 205 2.40 2.46 -31.25
N THR A 206 3.23 2.02 -30.32
CA THR A 206 4.29 1.03 -30.55
C THR A 206 4.35 -0.01 -29.42
N MET A 207 5.16 -1.04 -29.64
CA MET A 207 5.49 -2.01 -28.60
C MET A 207 6.21 -1.36 -27.39
N GLU A 208 6.95 -0.27 -27.60
CA GLU A 208 7.57 0.49 -26.51
C GLU A 208 6.51 1.07 -25.56
N GLY A 209 5.46 1.68 -26.11
CA GLY A 209 4.33 2.17 -25.33
C GLY A 209 3.60 1.07 -24.57
N MET A 210 3.44 -0.12 -25.18
CA MET A 210 2.84 -1.27 -24.49
C MET A 210 3.70 -1.73 -23.31
N LEU A 211 5.02 -1.75 -23.47
CA LEU A 211 5.94 -2.07 -22.39
C LEU A 211 5.89 -1.05 -21.26
N ILE A 212 5.80 0.25 -21.56
CA ILE A 212 5.65 1.31 -20.55
C ILE A 212 4.36 1.09 -19.74
N LYS A 213 3.22 0.86 -20.41
CA LYS A 213 1.94 0.60 -19.73
C LYS A 213 1.99 -0.67 -18.87
N ALA A 214 2.56 -1.75 -19.38
CA ALA A 214 2.73 -3.00 -18.63
C ALA A 214 3.65 -2.83 -17.41
N GLN A 215 4.73 -2.06 -17.55
CA GLN A 215 5.63 -1.71 -16.45
C GLN A 215 4.93 -0.87 -15.39
N ALA A 216 4.07 0.07 -15.77
CA ALA A 216 3.28 0.89 -14.85
C ALA A 216 2.40 0.02 -13.94
N VAL A 217 1.59 -0.87 -14.54
CA VAL A 217 0.70 -1.79 -13.81
C VAL A 217 1.51 -2.75 -12.94
N THR A 218 2.62 -3.29 -13.46
CA THR A 218 3.48 -4.21 -12.71
C THR A 218 4.12 -3.51 -11.50
N THR A 219 4.57 -2.28 -11.67
CA THR A 219 5.21 -1.49 -10.60
C THR A 219 4.20 -1.17 -9.51
N PHE A 220 3.00 -0.76 -9.88
CA PHE A 220 1.92 -0.51 -8.93
C PHE A 220 1.53 -1.78 -8.16
N ASN A 221 1.35 -2.91 -8.86
CA ASN A 221 0.98 -4.18 -8.22
C ASN A 221 2.06 -4.69 -7.26
N LYS A 222 3.35 -4.58 -7.63
CA LYS A 222 4.46 -4.94 -6.73
C LYS A 222 4.50 -4.04 -5.49
N ALA A 223 4.15 -2.77 -5.64
CA ALA A 223 4.06 -1.82 -4.53
C ALA A 223 2.84 -2.07 -3.63
N MET A 224 1.75 -2.63 -4.18
CA MET A 224 0.45 -2.73 -3.52
C MET A 224 0.14 -4.16 -3.07
N ALA A 225 0.55 -4.50 -1.86
CA ALA A 225 0.48 -5.88 -1.36
C ALA A 225 -0.91 -6.48 -1.12
N ARG A 226 -2.07 -5.79 -1.28
CA ARG A 226 -3.39 -6.42 -0.96
C ARG A 226 -4.71 -5.71 -1.31
N LYS A 227 -4.73 -4.48 -1.83
CA LYS A 227 -6.00 -3.80 -2.19
C LYS A 227 -5.88 -3.13 -3.56
N TYR A 228 -6.57 -3.69 -4.55
CA TYR A 228 -6.77 -3.05 -5.83
C TYR A 228 -7.64 -1.80 -5.64
N PRO A 229 -7.22 -0.61 -6.10
CA PRO A 229 -8.16 0.49 -6.30
C PRO A 229 -9.17 0.07 -7.39
N LEU A 230 -10.39 0.62 -7.34
CA LEU A 230 -11.39 0.44 -8.42
C LEU A 230 -10.81 0.86 -9.79
N GLU A 231 -9.88 1.82 -9.79
CA GLU A 231 -9.12 2.27 -10.96
C GLU A 231 -8.30 1.14 -11.61
N GLY A 232 -7.83 0.15 -10.84
CA GLY A 232 -7.06 -0.97 -11.35
C GLY A 232 -7.84 -1.91 -12.27
N GLU A 233 -9.16 -1.97 -12.11
CA GLU A 233 -10.04 -2.72 -13.02
C GLU A 233 -10.12 -2.05 -14.40
N LEU A 234 -10.07 -0.72 -14.45
CA LEU A 234 -10.08 0.06 -15.70
C LEU A 234 -8.75 -0.07 -16.46
N TRP A 235 -7.63 -0.15 -15.75
CA TRP A 235 -6.30 -0.30 -16.36
C TRP A 235 -6.17 -1.59 -17.17
N ALA A 236 -6.74 -2.71 -16.69
CA ALA A 236 -6.72 -3.97 -17.42
C ALA A 236 -7.48 -3.87 -18.76
N ALA A 237 -8.67 -3.24 -18.75
CA ALA A 237 -9.45 -2.96 -19.94
C ALA A 237 -8.72 -2.01 -20.90
N GLN A 238 -8.09 -0.94 -20.40
CA GLN A 238 -7.33 0.01 -21.22
C GLN A 238 -6.09 -0.62 -21.86
N LEU A 239 -5.39 -1.52 -21.14
CA LEU A 239 -4.28 -2.28 -21.70
C LEU A 239 -4.76 -3.20 -22.82
N ALA A 240 -5.84 -3.95 -22.59
CA ALA A 240 -6.42 -4.84 -23.58
C ALA A 240 -6.87 -4.09 -24.85
N ALA A 241 -7.53 -2.94 -24.68
CA ALA A 241 -7.91 -2.07 -25.80
C ALA A 241 -6.69 -1.59 -26.59
N SER A 242 -5.61 -1.19 -25.90
CA SER A 242 -4.37 -0.75 -26.55
C SER A 242 -3.70 -1.88 -27.36
N VAL A 243 -3.72 -3.11 -26.84
CA VAL A 243 -3.20 -4.30 -27.54
C VAL A 243 -4.02 -4.62 -28.79
N LEU A 244 -5.36 -4.58 -28.69
CA LEU A 244 -6.25 -4.81 -29.82
C LEU A 244 -6.06 -3.75 -30.92
N GLN A 245 -5.89 -2.49 -30.53
CA GLN A 245 -5.61 -1.41 -31.46
C GLN A 245 -4.28 -1.65 -32.21
N LEU A 246 -3.20 -1.93 -31.48
CA LEU A 246 -1.89 -2.19 -32.08
C LEU A 246 -1.92 -3.40 -33.03
N ALA A 247 -2.64 -4.46 -32.68
CA ALA A 247 -2.82 -5.63 -33.54
C ALA A 247 -3.58 -5.28 -34.83
N SER A 248 -4.64 -4.47 -34.74
CA SER A 248 -5.44 -4.05 -35.90
C SER A 248 -4.69 -3.13 -36.87
N GLU A 249 -3.80 -2.28 -36.36
CA GLU A 249 -2.95 -1.38 -37.16
C GLU A 249 -1.82 -2.15 -37.87
N GLY A 250 -1.32 -3.23 -37.25
CA GLY A 250 -0.37 -4.16 -37.85
C GLY A 250 -0.95 -4.97 -39.02
N ASP A 251 -2.21 -5.41 -38.91
CA ASP A 251 -2.91 -6.15 -39.98
C ASP A 251 -3.31 -5.24 -41.16
N ALA A 252 -3.51 -3.94 -40.95
CA ALA A 252 -3.85 -2.98 -42.01
C ALA A 252 -2.63 -2.52 -42.84
N SER A 253 -1.42 -2.84 -42.39
CA SER A 253 -0.15 -2.42 -43.01
C SER A 253 0.58 -3.56 -43.76
N ALA A 254 -0.05 -4.75 -43.85
CA ALA A 254 0.46 -5.95 -44.53
C ALA A 254 -0.34 -6.24 -45.81
#